data_AF-A0A1D3JEA0-F1
#
_entry.id   AF-A0A1D3JEA0-F1
#
_cell.length_a   1.000
_cell.length_b   1.000
_cell.length_c   1.000
_cell.angle_alpha   90.00
_cell.angle_beta   90.00
_cell.angle_gamma   90.00
#
_symmetry.space_group_name_H-M   'P 1'
#
loop_
_entity.id
_entity.type
_entity.pdbx_description
1 polymer ?
#
loop_
_entity_poly.entity_id
_entity_poly.type
_entity_poly.pdbx_seq_one_letter_code
_entity_poly.pdbx_strand_id
1 'polypeptide(L)'
;MSGKKLTELQNYEFFHKERSQFHYSDNSAYTDVLKTNDPVLRSLSLYLIQYYNDVSTRCSLNDDCTLTCEIMNKWLNEKEAIYTSNGKCSLNSKLWNTYIEELWNILGKSSAKQNWCKRYRPKYGNNEYPDDWIHESCNNTKSIDVSLNCSNNPYYKSQEIHPTGDSSSSGSAITEFYGYLLFVILLSSILLYKLSPLGTWLDNKVRNKNRIRESINAEVMDEFSRTSVYNSSPLSSKFNVVHHS
;
A
#
# COMPACT_ATOMS: atom_id res chain seq x y z
N MET A 1 7.30 -30.36 -1.09
CA MET A 1 6.30 -29.76 -2.00
C MET A 1 7.07 -29.15 -3.16
N SER A 2 7.02 -29.77 -4.34
CA SER A 2 7.73 -29.26 -5.52
C SER A 2 7.04 -27.98 -5.98
N GLY A 3 7.78 -26.88 -6.06
CA GLY A 3 7.27 -25.57 -6.47
C GLY A 3 6.69 -25.67 -7.88
N LYS A 4 5.44 -25.22 -8.08
CA LYS A 4 4.83 -25.22 -9.40
C LYS A 4 5.62 -24.27 -10.31
N LYS A 5 6.19 -24.79 -11.40
CA LYS A 5 6.86 -23.99 -12.44
C LYS A 5 5.89 -22.91 -12.94
N LEU A 6 6.32 -21.66 -12.93
CA LEU A 6 5.52 -20.54 -13.41
C LEU A 6 5.32 -20.64 -14.93
N THR A 7 4.10 -20.36 -15.38
CA THR A 7 3.78 -20.21 -16.81
C THR A 7 4.41 -18.96 -17.39
N GLU A 8 4.50 -18.86 -18.72
CA GLU A 8 5.00 -17.67 -19.41
C GLU A 8 4.22 -16.40 -19.01
N LEU A 9 2.88 -16.48 -18.99
CA LEU A 9 2.01 -15.36 -18.59
C LEU A 9 2.29 -14.89 -17.16
N GLN A 10 2.41 -15.83 -16.21
CA GLN A 10 2.71 -15.48 -14.81
C GLN A 10 4.08 -14.83 -14.64
N ASN A 11 5.08 -15.26 -15.42
CA ASN A 11 6.38 -14.59 -15.44
C ASN A 11 6.26 -13.19 -16.03
N TYR A 12 5.55 -13.03 -17.15
CA TYR A 12 5.34 -11.72 -17.78
C TYR A 12 4.66 -10.74 -16.80
N GLU A 13 3.56 -11.15 -16.18
CA GLU A 13 2.84 -10.36 -15.17
C GLU A 13 3.74 -10.00 -13.98
N PHE A 14 4.62 -10.92 -13.56
CA PHE A 14 5.54 -10.67 -12.45
C PHE A 14 6.50 -9.50 -12.74
N PHE A 15 7.11 -9.46 -13.93
CA PHE A 15 8.05 -8.39 -14.32
C PHE A 15 7.38 -7.09 -14.77
N HIS A 16 6.07 -7.10 -15.03
CA HIS A 16 5.29 -5.92 -15.41
C HIS A 16 4.43 -5.36 -14.27
N LYS A 17 4.43 -6.02 -13.11
CA LYS A 17 3.70 -5.56 -11.94
C LYS A 17 4.33 -4.27 -11.39
N GLU A 18 3.50 -3.24 -11.25
CA GLU A 18 3.85 -2.00 -10.54
C GLU A 18 4.18 -2.30 -9.07
N ARG A 19 5.27 -1.69 -8.59
CA ARG A 19 5.73 -1.84 -7.21
C ARG A 19 5.89 -0.48 -6.55
N SER A 20 5.42 -0.40 -5.32
CA SER A 20 5.65 0.71 -4.39
C SER A 20 6.63 0.34 -3.26
N GLN A 21 7.05 -0.93 -3.19
CA GLN A 21 7.92 -1.46 -2.14
C GLN A 21 9.12 -2.20 -2.75
N PHE A 22 10.30 -1.87 -2.23
CA PHE A 22 11.59 -2.43 -2.65
C PHE A 22 12.35 -2.88 -1.40
N HIS A 23 12.37 -4.18 -1.13
CA HIS A 23 12.93 -4.73 0.12
C HIS A 23 14.46 -4.89 0.08
N TYR A 24 15.04 -4.81 -1.11
CA TYR A 24 16.47 -5.03 -1.35
C TYR A 24 17.24 -3.74 -1.65
N SER A 25 16.61 -2.56 -1.51
CA SER A 25 17.23 -1.26 -1.82
C SER A 25 18.35 -0.86 -0.88
N ASP A 26 18.30 -1.32 0.37
CA ASP A 26 19.21 -0.86 1.43
C ASP A 26 20.52 -1.65 1.48
N ASN A 27 20.70 -2.60 0.54
CA ASN A 27 21.92 -3.38 0.45
C ASN A 27 23.07 -2.51 -0.06
N SER A 28 24.14 -2.43 0.74
CA SER A 28 25.32 -1.61 0.45
C SER A 28 26.00 -1.95 -0.87
N ALA A 29 25.81 -3.18 -1.38
CA ALA A 29 26.35 -3.62 -2.67
C ALA A 29 25.78 -2.84 -3.87
N TYR A 30 24.62 -2.19 -3.73
CA TYR A 30 23.93 -1.48 -4.82
C TYR A 30 23.99 0.04 -4.71
N THR A 31 24.52 0.57 -3.60
CA THR A 31 24.48 1.99 -3.26
C THR A 31 25.05 2.89 -4.36
N ASP A 32 26.17 2.50 -4.97
CA ASP A 32 26.82 3.34 -5.98
C ASP A 32 26.02 3.46 -7.28
N VAL A 33 25.32 2.39 -7.68
CA VAL A 33 24.43 2.43 -8.84
C VAL A 33 23.20 3.29 -8.56
N LEU A 34 22.66 3.21 -7.33
CA LEU A 34 21.46 3.95 -6.93
C LEU A 34 21.71 5.47 -6.76
N LYS A 35 22.97 5.91 -6.69
CA LYS A 35 23.36 7.34 -6.63
C LYS A 35 23.13 8.12 -7.92
N THR A 36 22.78 7.48 -9.03
CA THR A 36 22.50 8.17 -10.29
C THR A 36 21.48 9.31 -10.10
N ASN A 37 21.73 10.47 -10.71
CA ASN A 37 20.79 11.61 -10.72
C ASN A 37 19.64 11.43 -11.72
N ASP A 38 19.73 10.42 -12.59
CA ASP A 38 18.66 10.10 -13.52
C ASP A 38 17.53 9.32 -12.80
N PRO A 39 16.32 9.89 -12.68
CA PRO A 39 15.23 9.24 -11.96
C PRO A 39 14.72 7.97 -12.67
N VAL A 40 14.83 7.88 -13.99
CA VAL A 40 14.43 6.70 -14.77
C VAL A 40 15.38 5.55 -14.48
N LEU A 41 16.69 5.80 -14.57
CA LEU A 41 17.70 4.77 -14.28
C LEU A 41 17.65 4.34 -12.81
N ARG A 42 17.45 5.28 -11.87
CA ARG A 42 17.30 4.94 -10.46
C ARG A 42 16.09 4.03 -10.23
N SER A 43 14.96 4.36 -10.84
CA SER A 43 13.74 3.54 -10.77
C SER A 43 13.97 2.15 -11.37
N LEU A 44 14.49 2.07 -12.60
CA LEU A 44 14.79 0.79 -13.25
C LEU A 44 15.76 -0.08 -12.44
N SER A 45 16.75 0.54 -11.80
CA SER A 45 17.69 -0.15 -10.90
C SER A 45 16.98 -0.81 -9.72
N LEU A 46 16.05 -0.09 -9.06
CA LEU A 46 15.27 -0.63 -7.95
C LEU A 46 14.41 -1.82 -8.38
N TYR A 47 13.74 -1.72 -9.53
CA TYR A 47 12.97 -2.82 -10.10
C TYR A 47 13.86 -4.02 -10.42
N LEU A 48 15.00 -3.80 -11.07
CA LEU A 48 15.93 -4.88 -11.41
C LEU A 48 16.47 -5.59 -10.17
N ILE A 49 16.91 -4.85 -9.15
CA ILE A 49 17.38 -5.40 -7.87
C ILE A 49 16.29 -6.27 -7.24
N GLN A 50 15.06 -5.76 -7.17
CA GLN A 50 13.95 -6.46 -6.55
C GLN A 50 13.62 -7.75 -7.30
N TYR A 51 13.44 -7.67 -8.62
CA TYR A 51 13.09 -8.82 -9.44
C TYR A 51 14.19 -9.88 -9.44
N TYR A 52 15.44 -9.47 -9.56
CA TYR A 52 16.57 -10.39 -9.60
C TYR A 52 16.67 -11.18 -8.29
N ASN A 53 16.53 -10.53 -7.14
CA ASN A 53 16.61 -11.20 -5.85
C ASN A 53 15.37 -12.08 -5.57
N ASP A 54 14.16 -11.58 -5.87
CA ASP A 54 12.91 -12.36 -5.74
C ASP A 54 12.96 -13.66 -6.55
N VAL A 55 13.55 -13.61 -7.74
CA VAL A 55 13.68 -14.77 -8.63
C VAL A 55 14.87 -15.64 -8.24
N SER A 56 16.02 -15.05 -7.92
CA SER A 56 17.24 -15.78 -7.53
C SER A 56 16.99 -16.72 -6.35
N THR A 57 16.17 -16.31 -5.37
CA THR A 57 15.80 -17.17 -4.24
C THR A 57 15.02 -18.41 -4.67
N ARG A 58 14.17 -18.30 -5.69
CA ARG A 58 13.40 -19.41 -6.28
C ARG A 58 14.30 -20.29 -7.15
N CYS A 59 15.16 -19.67 -7.95
CA CYS A 59 16.03 -20.34 -8.92
C CYS A 59 17.26 -21.04 -8.33
N SER A 60 17.58 -20.79 -7.07
CA SER A 60 18.67 -21.48 -6.35
C SER A 60 18.27 -22.89 -5.91
N LEU A 61 16.98 -23.24 -5.96
CA LEU A 61 16.42 -24.51 -5.48
C LEU A 61 16.03 -25.43 -6.64
N ASN A 62 17.01 -26.00 -7.36
CA ASN A 62 16.83 -27.06 -8.38
C ASN A 62 15.79 -26.83 -9.50
N ASP A 63 15.17 -25.66 -9.59
CA ASP A 63 14.16 -25.33 -10.59
C ASP A 63 14.81 -24.80 -11.88
N ASP A 64 14.27 -25.25 -13.01
CA ASP A 64 14.62 -24.72 -14.33
C ASP A 64 14.06 -23.30 -14.49
N CYS A 65 14.94 -22.32 -14.31
CA CYS A 65 14.65 -20.90 -14.44
C CYS A 65 15.01 -20.30 -15.80
N THR A 66 15.21 -21.13 -16.82
CA THR A 66 15.55 -20.66 -18.18
C THR A 66 14.50 -19.68 -18.69
N LEU A 67 13.21 -20.06 -18.66
CA LEU A 67 12.10 -19.20 -19.10
C LEU A 67 12.03 -17.88 -18.32
N THR A 68 12.17 -17.92 -16.99
CA THR A 68 12.12 -16.71 -16.17
C THR A 68 13.30 -15.78 -16.47
N CYS A 69 14.49 -16.33 -16.67
CA CYS A 69 15.67 -15.57 -17.07
C CYS A 69 15.51 -14.95 -18.47
N GLU A 70 14.93 -15.68 -19.42
CA GLU A 70 14.62 -15.19 -20.77
C GLU A 70 13.65 -14.01 -20.73
N ILE A 71 12.57 -14.12 -19.94
CA ILE A 71 11.57 -13.05 -19.80
C ILE A 71 12.16 -11.83 -19.09
N MET A 72 13.00 -12.02 -18.06
CA MET A 72 13.69 -10.91 -17.38
C MET A 72 14.63 -10.17 -18.33
N ASN A 73 15.38 -10.91 -19.16
CA ASN A 73 16.22 -10.31 -20.19
C ASN A 73 15.39 -9.54 -21.21
N LYS A 74 14.25 -10.10 -21.66
CA LYS A 74 13.34 -9.42 -22.58
C LYS A 74 12.84 -8.10 -21.99
N TRP A 75 12.35 -8.12 -20.75
CA TRP A 75 11.93 -6.91 -20.04
C TRP A 75 13.05 -5.88 -19.97
N LEU A 76 14.26 -6.30 -19.59
CA LEU A 76 15.39 -5.38 -19.45
C LEU A 76 15.81 -4.79 -20.80
N ASN A 77 15.80 -5.59 -21.86
CA ASN A 77 16.08 -5.15 -23.24
C ASN A 77 15.02 -4.17 -23.76
N GLU A 78 13.74 -4.37 -23.42
CA GLU A 78 12.68 -3.42 -23.76
C GLU A 78 12.90 -2.07 -23.06
N LYS A 79 13.32 -2.06 -21.79
CA LYS A 79 13.65 -0.81 -21.08
C LYS A 79 14.90 -0.15 -21.64
N GLU A 80 15.91 -0.93 -22.01
CA GLU A 80 17.12 -0.44 -22.68
C GLU A 80 16.78 0.23 -24.01
N ALA A 81 15.99 -0.43 -24.85
CA ALA A 81 15.56 0.06 -26.15
C ALA A 81 14.86 1.43 -26.03
N ILE A 82 13.94 1.56 -25.08
CA ILE A 82 13.21 2.82 -24.84
C ILE A 82 14.17 3.91 -24.35
N TYR A 83 14.99 3.61 -23.36
CA TYR A 83 15.87 4.61 -22.73
C TYR A 83 16.98 5.09 -23.68
N THR A 84 17.48 4.21 -24.54
CA THR A 84 18.64 4.48 -25.41
C THR A 84 18.27 4.81 -26.85
N SER A 85 16.98 4.90 -27.18
CA SER A 85 16.50 5.01 -28.56
C SER A 85 17.07 3.89 -29.45
N ASN A 86 16.87 2.64 -29.03
CA ASN A 86 17.48 1.44 -29.65
C ASN A 86 19.01 1.56 -29.84
N GLY A 87 19.69 2.14 -28.85
CA GLY A 87 21.13 2.34 -28.85
C GLY A 87 21.62 3.56 -29.64
N LYS A 88 20.74 4.30 -30.34
CA LYS A 88 21.13 5.49 -31.13
C LYS A 88 21.50 6.70 -30.26
N CYS A 89 20.92 6.81 -29.07
CA CYS A 89 21.25 7.87 -28.14
C CYS A 89 22.58 7.55 -27.41
N SER A 90 23.70 8.05 -27.94
CA SER A 90 25.04 7.72 -27.43
C SER A 90 25.22 8.06 -25.95
N LEU A 91 24.70 9.19 -25.48
CA LEU A 91 24.75 9.57 -24.06
C LEU A 91 23.99 8.55 -23.19
N ASN A 92 22.73 8.25 -23.51
CA ASN A 92 21.91 7.34 -22.73
C ASN A 92 22.45 5.91 -22.78
N SER A 93 23.02 5.48 -23.92
CA SER A 93 23.73 4.20 -24.02
C SER A 93 24.90 4.10 -23.04
N LYS A 94 25.67 5.18 -22.85
CA LYS A 94 26.75 5.22 -21.84
C LYS A 94 26.18 5.13 -20.42
N LEU A 95 25.18 5.93 -20.10
CA LEU A 95 24.54 5.91 -18.78
C LEU A 95 23.94 4.52 -18.46
N TRP A 96 23.28 3.88 -19.44
CA TRP A 96 22.75 2.54 -19.30
C TRP A 96 23.84 1.52 -18.95
N ASN A 97 24.94 1.54 -19.69
CA ASN A 97 26.06 0.63 -19.44
C ASN A 97 26.68 0.85 -18.05
N THR A 98 26.87 2.11 -17.65
CA THR A 98 27.43 2.46 -16.34
C THR A 98 26.53 2.03 -15.18
N TYR A 99 25.22 2.26 -15.27
CA TYR A 99 24.34 2.02 -14.12
C TYR A 99 23.68 0.64 -14.17
N ILE A 100 23.06 0.26 -15.28
CA ILE A 100 22.22 -0.93 -15.36
C ILE A 100 23.04 -2.19 -15.65
N GLU A 101 24.00 -2.12 -16.57
CA GLU A 101 24.82 -3.30 -16.89
C GLU A 101 25.83 -3.62 -15.78
N GLU A 102 26.44 -2.61 -15.15
CA GLU A 102 27.26 -2.82 -13.95
C GLU A 102 26.43 -3.45 -12.82
N LEU A 103 25.21 -2.97 -12.60
CA LEU A 103 24.30 -3.55 -11.61
C LEU A 103 23.97 -5.01 -11.90
N TRP A 104 23.67 -5.37 -13.15
CA TRP A 104 23.45 -6.77 -13.52
C TRP A 104 24.66 -7.64 -13.16
N ASN A 105 25.88 -7.16 -13.42
CA ASN A 105 27.11 -7.88 -13.08
C ASN A 105 27.29 -8.04 -11.56
N ILE A 106 26.96 -7.01 -10.78
CA ILE A 106 26.98 -7.07 -9.30
C ILE A 106 25.97 -8.13 -8.81
N LEU A 107 24.73 -8.09 -9.31
CA LEU A 107 23.66 -9.04 -8.99
C LEU A 107 24.04 -10.49 -9.34
N GLY A 108 24.68 -10.68 -10.51
CA GLY A 108 25.25 -11.95 -10.95
C GLY A 108 26.22 -12.53 -9.93
N LYS A 109 27.13 -11.71 -9.43
CA LYS A 109 28.17 -12.11 -8.46
C LYS A 109 27.64 -12.32 -7.05
N SER A 110 26.65 -11.53 -6.61
CA SER A 110 26.14 -11.56 -5.23
C SER A 110 25.10 -12.66 -4.96
N SER A 111 24.69 -13.40 -6.00
CA SER A 111 23.65 -14.44 -5.87
C SER A 111 24.19 -15.78 -5.34
N ALA A 112 23.35 -16.49 -4.57
CA ALA A 112 23.69 -17.79 -3.99
C ALA A 112 24.11 -18.83 -5.04
N LYS A 113 23.48 -18.78 -6.23
CA LYS A 113 23.95 -19.44 -7.44
C LYS A 113 24.50 -18.37 -8.37
N GLN A 114 25.81 -18.16 -8.29
CA GLN A 114 26.50 -17.14 -9.07
C GLN A 114 26.12 -17.23 -10.55
N ASN A 115 25.71 -16.10 -11.14
CA ASN A 115 25.34 -15.97 -12.54
C ASN A 115 24.24 -16.95 -13.00
N TRP A 116 23.26 -17.25 -12.14
CA TRP A 116 22.15 -18.15 -12.49
C TRP A 116 21.37 -17.68 -13.73
N CYS A 117 21.35 -16.36 -14.01
CA CYS A 117 20.78 -15.78 -15.20
C CYS A 117 21.85 -15.07 -16.04
N LYS A 118 22.10 -15.58 -17.24
CA LYS A 118 23.03 -14.95 -18.19
C LYS A 118 22.36 -13.73 -18.84
N ARG A 119 23.05 -12.60 -18.85
CA ARG A 119 22.63 -11.41 -19.60
C ARG A 119 22.68 -11.69 -21.10
N TYR A 120 21.59 -11.42 -21.80
CA TYR A 120 21.49 -11.45 -23.26
C TYR A 120 21.01 -10.11 -23.79
N ARG A 121 21.87 -9.44 -24.57
CA ARG A 121 21.56 -8.19 -25.26
C ARG A 121 21.39 -8.46 -26.75
N PRO A 122 20.23 -8.12 -27.35
CA PRO A 122 20.10 -8.15 -28.79
C PRO A 122 21.04 -7.10 -29.39
N LYS A 123 21.62 -7.40 -30.56
CA LYS A 123 22.22 -6.36 -31.37
C LYS A 123 21.06 -5.60 -32.01
N TYR A 124 20.86 -4.34 -31.63
CA TYR A 124 19.95 -3.47 -32.36
C TYR A 124 20.47 -3.40 -33.81
N GLY A 125 19.70 -3.96 -34.74
CA GLY A 125 20.09 -3.98 -36.15
C GLY A 125 20.19 -2.57 -36.73
N ASN A 126 20.80 -2.45 -37.91
CA ASN A 126 20.95 -1.18 -38.62
C ASN A 126 19.61 -0.54 -39.06
N ASN A 127 18.47 -1.18 -38.81
CA ASN A 127 17.18 -0.75 -39.34
C ASN A 127 16.41 0.08 -38.29
N GLU A 128 16.33 1.38 -38.59
CA GLU A 128 15.15 2.27 -38.44
C GLU A 128 14.64 2.59 -37.03
N TYR A 129 15.53 3.07 -36.16
CA TYR A 129 15.06 4.15 -35.27
C TYR A 129 15.10 5.45 -36.09
N PRO A 130 13.99 6.22 -36.19
CA PRO A 130 13.98 7.45 -36.99
C PRO A 130 15.03 8.43 -36.47
N ASP A 131 16.04 8.73 -37.28
CA ASP A 131 17.14 9.62 -36.87
C ASP A 131 16.60 11.02 -36.50
N ASP A 132 15.54 11.47 -37.19
CA ASP A 132 14.84 12.74 -36.93
C ASP A 132 14.20 12.81 -35.53
N TRP A 133 14.01 11.67 -34.86
CA TRP A 133 13.40 11.60 -33.52
C TRP A 133 14.45 11.48 -32.42
N ILE A 134 15.74 11.50 -32.76
CA ILE A 134 16.82 11.52 -31.78
C ILE A 134 16.97 12.96 -31.29
N HIS A 135 16.62 13.18 -30.02
CA HIS A 135 16.75 14.49 -29.40
C HIS A 135 18.23 14.93 -29.36
N GLU A 136 18.50 16.23 -29.61
CA GLU A 136 19.86 16.77 -29.68
C GLU A 136 20.69 16.53 -28.42
N SER A 137 20.03 16.42 -27.26
CA SER A 137 20.68 16.09 -25.98
C SER A 137 21.43 14.75 -26.01
N CYS A 138 21.08 13.84 -26.93
CA CYS A 138 21.77 12.55 -27.09
C CYS A 138 23.21 12.67 -27.60
N ASN A 139 23.53 13.78 -28.27
CA ASN A 139 24.86 14.04 -28.83
C ASN A 139 25.78 14.83 -27.87
N ASN A 140 25.24 15.31 -26.75
CA ASN A 140 26.03 16.04 -25.76
C ASN A 140 26.96 15.08 -25.01
N THR A 141 28.26 15.30 -25.16
CA THR A 141 29.32 14.54 -24.46
C THR A 141 29.60 15.06 -23.05
N LYS A 142 29.08 16.24 -22.71
CA LYS A 142 29.14 16.79 -21.36
C LYS A 142 28.01 16.15 -20.54
N SER A 143 28.37 15.54 -19.42
CA SER A 143 27.43 14.92 -18.49
C SER A 143 26.26 15.85 -18.26
N ILE A 144 25.06 15.41 -18.62
CA ILE A 144 23.85 16.03 -18.09
C ILE A 144 23.85 15.60 -16.63
N ASP A 145 24.48 16.40 -15.78
CA ASP A 145 24.08 16.43 -14.39
C ASP A 145 22.63 16.86 -14.47
N VAL A 146 21.70 15.91 -14.24
CA VAL A 146 20.28 16.22 -14.22
C VAL A 146 20.09 17.09 -12.99
N SER A 147 20.39 18.38 -13.13
CA SER A 147 20.02 19.37 -12.16
C SER A 147 18.51 19.36 -12.21
N LEU A 148 17.88 18.69 -11.24
CA LEU A 148 16.47 18.84 -10.91
C LEU A 148 16.26 20.26 -10.36
N ASN A 149 16.58 21.26 -11.19
CA ASN A 149 16.22 22.63 -10.93
C ASN A 149 14.81 22.78 -11.50
N CYS A 150 13.83 22.31 -10.72
CA CYS A 150 12.40 22.48 -10.97
C CYS A 150 11.97 23.95 -10.79
N SER A 151 12.71 24.90 -11.37
CA SER A 151 12.45 26.34 -11.27
C SER A 151 12.26 27.04 -12.61
N ASN A 152 12.41 26.36 -13.74
CA ASN A 152 12.23 27.00 -15.04
C ASN A 152 10.93 26.53 -15.70
N ASN A 153 9.81 27.12 -15.27
CA ASN A 153 8.63 27.23 -16.12
C ASN A 153 8.80 28.50 -17.00
N PRO A 154 9.14 28.39 -18.30
CA PRO A 154 9.26 29.54 -19.19
C PRO A 154 7.92 30.28 -19.43
N TYR A 155 6.80 29.77 -18.92
CA TYR A 155 5.46 30.35 -19.07
C TYR A 155 4.89 31.00 -17.80
N TYR A 156 5.63 31.12 -16.70
CA TYR A 156 5.16 31.87 -15.54
C TYR A 156 5.76 33.28 -15.52
N LYS A 157 5.05 34.24 -16.10
CA LYS A 157 5.36 35.67 -15.94
C LYS A 157 4.89 36.09 -14.56
N SER A 158 5.80 36.10 -13.57
CA SER A 158 5.52 36.71 -12.27
C SER A 158 5.17 38.18 -12.50
N GLN A 159 3.94 38.54 -12.17
CA GLN A 159 3.46 39.91 -12.20
C GLN A 159 4.11 40.66 -11.03
N GLU A 160 4.96 41.63 -11.33
CA GLU A 160 5.48 42.56 -10.32
C GLU A 160 4.31 43.39 -9.78
N ILE A 161 4.01 43.22 -8.50
CA ILE A 161 3.14 44.14 -7.75
C ILE A 161 4.08 45.11 -7.01
N HIS A 162 4.10 46.35 -7.48
CA HIS A 162 4.66 47.47 -6.73
C HIS A 162 3.92 47.63 -5.39
N PRO A 163 4.61 47.68 -4.23
CA PRO A 163 3.94 48.00 -2.98
C PRO A 163 3.87 49.51 -2.80
N THR A 164 2.64 50.01 -2.64
CA THR A 164 2.39 51.33 -2.04
C THR A 164 1.79 51.10 -0.65
N GLY A 165 2.45 51.65 0.37
CA GLY A 165 1.85 52.22 1.59
C GLY A 165 1.05 51.32 2.55
N ASP A 166 1.68 51.03 3.69
CA ASP A 166 1.16 51.00 5.06
C ASP A 166 -0.26 50.47 5.34
N SER A 167 -0.37 49.36 6.09
CA SER A 167 -0.84 49.35 7.49
C SER A 167 -1.16 47.93 8.01
N SER A 168 -0.72 47.69 9.24
CA SER A 168 -1.23 46.79 10.29
C SER A 168 -2.26 45.71 9.93
N SER A 169 -1.90 44.43 10.14
CA SER A 169 -2.62 43.52 11.05
C SER A 169 -2.08 42.10 10.92
N SER A 170 -1.62 41.55 12.04
CA SER A 170 -1.25 40.15 12.20
C SER A 170 -2.49 39.25 12.04
N GLY A 171 -2.76 38.81 10.81
CA GLY A 171 -3.83 37.85 10.49
C GLY A 171 -3.31 36.42 10.47
N SER A 172 -3.48 35.71 11.58
CA SER A 172 -3.17 34.29 11.76
C SER A 172 -3.90 33.42 10.72
N ALA A 173 -3.15 32.65 9.92
CA ALA A 173 -3.69 31.61 9.05
C ALA A 173 -4.08 30.37 9.88
N ILE A 174 -5.15 30.51 10.68
CA ILE A 174 -5.85 29.36 11.26
C ILE A 174 -7.31 29.49 10.85
N THR A 175 -7.60 29.15 9.60
CA THR A 175 -8.98 28.89 9.17
C THR A 175 -8.92 27.85 8.09
N GLU A 176 -8.83 26.57 8.49
CA GLU A 176 -9.23 25.40 7.68
C GLU A 176 -9.08 24.05 8.41
N PHE A 177 -8.53 23.99 9.64
CA PHE A 177 -8.34 22.70 10.35
C PHE A 177 -9.56 22.14 11.09
N TYR A 178 -10.54 22.99 11.45
CA TYR A 178 -11.71 22.56 12.23
C TYR A 178 -12.64 21.61 11.45
N GLY A 179 -12.71 21.75 10.13
CA GLY A 179 -13.50 20.86 9.28
C GLY A 179 -12.98 19.43 9.30
N TYR A 180 -11.66 19.25 9.24
CA TYR A 180 -11.02 17.93 9.29
C TYR A 180 -11.16 17.29 10.67
N LEU A 181 -11.03 18.05 11.76
CA LEU A 181 -11.26 17.54 13.12
C LEU A 181 -12.69 17.02 13.30
N LEU A 182 -13.70 17.77 12.85
CA LEU A 182 -15.10 17.34 12.93
C LEU A 182 -15.38 16.13 12.02
N PHE A 183 -14.78 16.09 10.82
CA PHE A 183 -14.95 14.98 9.89
C PHE A 183 -14.32 13.67 10.40
N VAL A 184 -13.13 13.75 11.00
CA VAL A 184 -12.46 12.60 11.63
C VAL A 184 -13.25 12.08 12.83
N ILE A 185 -13.79 12.97 13.67
CA ILE A 185 -14.64 12.58 14.82
C ILE A 185 -15.93 11.90 14.34
N LEU A 186 -16.59 12.44 13.30
CA LEU A 186 -17.80 11.85 12.73
C LEU A 186 -17.53 10.46 12.13
N LEU A 187 -16.47 10.31 11.31
CA LEU A 187 -16.09 9.02 10.74
C LEU A 187 -15.74 8.00 11.82
N SER A 188 -14.98 8.41 12.84
CA SER A 188 -14.64 7.55 13.98
C SER A 188 -15.89 7.11 14.73
N SER A 189 -16.86 8.00 14.93
CA SER A 189 -18.13 7.68 15.59
C SER A 189 -18.98 6.68 14.80
N ILE A 190 -19.02 6.83 13.46
CA ILE A 190 -19.73 5.90 12.57
C ILE A 190 -19.06 4.52 12.57
N LEU A 191 -17.72 4.47 12.52
CA LEU A 191 -16.97 3.22 12.56
C LEU A 191 -17.15 2.52 13.91
N LEU A 192 -17.08 3.24 15.03
CA LEU A 192 -17.34 2.68 16.35
C LEU A 192 -18.78 2.21 16.51
N TYR A 193 -19.76 2.91 15.92
CA TYR A 193 -21.16 2.49 15.92
C TYR A 193 -21.40 1.24 15.06
N LYS A 194 -20.72 1.13 13.92
CA LYS A 194 -20.88 0.01 12.98
C LYS A 194 -20.06 -1.23 13.38
N LEU A 195 -18.95 -1.06 14.11
CA LEU A 195 -18.03 -2.14 14.51
C LEU A 195 -18.15 -2.55 15.99
N SER A 196 -18.88 -1.82 16.83
CA SER A 196 -19.11 -2.24 18.22
C SER A 196 -20.43 -3.00 18.38
N PRO A 197 -20.45 -4.18 19.05
CA PRO A 197 -21.68 -4.83 19.48
C PRO A 197 -22.26 -4.13 20.73
N LEU A 198 -22.15 -2.80 20.80
CA LEU A 198 -22.59 -1.99 21.94
C LEU A 198 -24.12 -1.83 21.98
N GLY A 199 -24.79 -1.89 20.82
CA GLY A 199 -26.25 -1.90 20.74
C GLY A 199 -26.86 -3.14 21.42
N THR A 200 -26.31 -4.33 21.15
CA THR A 200 -26.77 -5.57 21.77
C THR A 200 -26.39 -5.66 23.26
N TRP A 201 -25.29 -5.03 23.66
CA TRP A 201 -24.89 -4.94 25.07
C TRP A 201 -25.78 -4.00 25.89
N LEU A 202 -26.17 -2.85 25.34
CA LEU A 202 -27.11 -1.91 25.97
C LEU A 202 -28.52 -2.53 26.08
N ASP A 203 -29.00 -3.18 25.03
CA ASP A 203 -30.30 -3.88 25.06
C ASP A 203 -30.33 -4.99 26.12
N ASN A 204 -29.25 -5.77 26.24
CA ASN A 204 -29.17 -6.81 27.26
C ASN A 204 -29.14 -6.23 28.69
N LYS A 205 -28.48 -5.08 28.88
CA LYS A 205 -28.43 -4.39 30.17
C LYS A 205 -29.78 -3.78 30.56
N VAL A 206 -30.52 -3.22 29.61
CA VAL A 206 -31.89 -2.71 29.80
C VAL A 206 -32.86 -3.86 30.08
N ARG A 207 -32.75 -4.98 29.34
CA ARG A 207 -33.59 -6.17 29.54
C ARG A 207 -33.38 -6.81 30.93
N ASN A 208 -32.14 -6.88 31.40
CA ASN A 208 -31.83 -7.38 32.74
C ASN A 208 -32.44 -6.50 33.84
N LYS A 209 -32.39 -5.16 33.66
CA LYS A 209 -32.99 -4.21 34.61
C LYS A 209 -34.52 -4.34 34.67
N ASN A 210 -35.18 -4.62 33.54
CA ASN A 210 -36.63 -4.83 33.51
C ASN A 210 -37.05 -6.15 34.18
N ARG A 211 -36.29 -7.25 34.02
CA ARG A 211 -36.57 -8.51 34.72
C ARG A 211 -36.43 -8.41 36.25
N ILE A 212 -35.43 -7.66 36.74
CA ILE A 212 -35.27 -7.42 38.19
C ILE A 212 -36.44 -6.58 38.73
N ARG A 213 -36.96 -5.63 37.93
CA ARG A 213 -38.13 -4.84 38.34
C ARG A 213 -39.41 -5.67 38.37
N GLU A 214 -39.57 -6.60 37.44
CA GLU A 214 -40.70 -7.54 37.41
C GLU A 214 -40.66 -8.54 38.59
N SER A 215 -39.48 -9.05 38.97
CA SER A 215 -39.36 -9.95 40.13
C SER A 215 -39.65 -9.24 41.46
N ILE A 216 -39.19 -8.00 41.63
CA ILE A 216 -39.50 -7.20 42.83
C ILE A 216 -40.99 -6.86 42.90
N ASN A 217 -41.60 -6.48 41.77
CA ASN A 217 -43.04 -6.20 41.74
C ASN A 217 -43.88 -7.47 41.99
N ALA A 218 -43.43 -8.64 41.55
CA ALA A 218 -44.10 -9.91 41.84
C ALA A 218 -44.03 -10.29 43.32
N GLU A 219 -42.87 -10.11 43.97
CA GLU A 219 -42.72 -10.32 45.42
C GLU A 219 -43.58 -9.33 46.23
N VAL A 220 -43.60 -8.05 45.84
CA VAL A 220 -44.43 -7.01 46.49
C VAL A 220 -45.93 -7.31 46.34
N MET A 221 -46.38 -7.84 45.19
CA MET A 221 -47.78 -8.22 44.98
C MET A 221 -48.16 -9.52 45.73
N ASP A 222 -47.24 -10.48 45.86
CA ASP A 222 -47.45 -11.70 46.66
C ASP A 222 -47.55 -11.36 48.16
N GLU A 223 -46.73 -10.43 48.65
CA GLU A 223 -46.78 -9.97 50.05
C GLU A 223 -48.02 -9.11 50.34
N PHE A 224 -48.45 -8.27 49.40
CA PHE A 224 -49.71 -7.50 49.52
C PHE A 224 -50.94 -8.44 49.51
N SER A 225 -50.91 -9.49 48.71
CA SER A 225 -51.97 -10.51 48.66
C SER A 225 -52.08 -11.28 49.97
N ARG A 226 -50.94 -11.73 50.55
CA ARG A 226 -50.92 -12.39 51.86
C ARG A 226 -51.45 -11.50 52.99
N THR A 227 -51.15 -10.20 52.96
CA THR A 227 -51.63 -9.25 53.98
C THR A 227 -53.13 -8.96 53.85
N SER A 228 -53.69 -8.99 52.62
CA SER A 228 -55.13 -8.78 52.39
C SER A 228 -56.01 -9.97 52.84
N VAL A 229 -55.47 -11.19 52.81
CA VAL A 229 -56.19 -12.43 53.19
C VAL A 229 -56.34 -12.55 54.72
N TYR A 230 -55.45 -11.97 55.51
CA TYR A 230 -55.56 -11.98 56.98
C TYR A 230 -56.54 -10.94 57.55
N ASN A 231 -56.96 -9.94 56.77
CA ASN A 231 -57.85 -8.87 57.24
C ASN A 231 -59.32 -9.05 56.84
N SER A 232 -59.72 -10.21 56.31
CA SER A 232 -61.13 -10.48 56.04
C SER A 232 -61.50 -11.96 56.16
N SER A 233 -61.92 -12.38 57.36
CA SER A 233 -62.78 -13.56 57.51
C SER A 233 -63.55 -13.51 58.83
N PRO A 234 -64.89 -13.35 58.80
CA PRO A 234 -65.75 -13.53 59.95
C PRO A 234 -66.16 -15.00 60.11
N LEU A 235 -66.17 -15.39 61.39
CA LEU A 235 -66.88 -16.49 62.05
C LEU A 235 -68.06 -17.11 61.26
N SER A 236 -68.02 -18.42 60.98
CA SER A 236 -69.21 -19.29 61.14
C SER A 236 -68.87 -20.78 61.09
N SER A 237 -69.49 -21.51 62.01
CA SER A 237 -69.40 -22.93 62.27
C SER A 237 -70.27 -23.75 61.32
N LYS A 238 -69.93 -25.04 61.12
CA LYS A 238 -70.94 -26.11 61.01
C LYS A 238 -70.34 -27.50 61.21
N PHE A 239 -71.01 -28.24 62.09
CA PHE A 239 -70.71 -29.58 62.57
C PHE A 239 -71.03 -30.66 61.51
N ASN A 240 -70.31 -31.80 61.61
CA ASN A 240 -70.53 -33.04 60.85
C ASN A 240 -71.55 -33.94 61.56
N VAL A 241 -72.37 -34.66 60.79
CA VAL A 241 -73.15 -35.82 61.26
C VAL A 241 -72.79 -37.03 60.39
N VAL A 242 -72.43 -38.12 61.07
CA VAL A 242 -72.04 -39.44 60.53
C VAL A 242 -73.27 -40.34 60.47
N HIS A 243 -73.45 -41.08 59.39
CA HIS A 243 -74.33 -42.25 59.36
C HIS A 243 -73.49 -43.52 59.17
N HIS A 244 -73.69 -44.48 60.08
CA HIS A 244 -73.20 -45.85 59.96
C HIS A 244 -74.21 -46.71 59.18
N SER A 245 -73.70 -47.68 58.42
CA SER A 245 -74.39 -48.92 58.06
C SER A 245 -73.57 -50.09 58.57
#